data_AF-A0A7C8CFS3-F1
#
_entry.id   AF-A0A7C8CFS3-F1
#
_cell.length_a   1.000
_cell.length_b   1.000
_cell.length_c   1.000
_cell.angle_alpha   90.00
_cell.angle_beta   90.00
_cell.angle_gamma   90.00
#
_symmetry.space_group_name_H-M   'P 1'
#
loop_
_entity.id
_entity.type
_entity.pdbx_description
1 polymer ?
#
loop_
_entity_poly.entity_id
_entity_poly.type
_entity_poly.pdbx_seq_one_letter_code
_entity_poly.pdbx_strand_id
1 'polypeptide(L)'
;HELVHSTVFLKSQPNFNEGVASFIGQEASIRFLAGDPPRAARRRQEVTDSRALARFLLAYRTQIRLLYAEASGAEETALRREKAEDEARRELRELPLFTYPSEELANTIALNDACLALRGTYAEEIPRFENVLDDLKGDLPAFIDRLRAAAARENPSESFFAHQSPPDSG
;
A
#
# COMPACT_ATOMS: atom_id res chain seq x y z
N HIS A 1 6.78 2.01 11.71
CA HIS A 1 6.84 0.62 11.25
C HIS A 1 7.13 -0.31 12.42
N GLU A 2 8.39 -0.49 12.84
CA GLU A 2 8.75 -1.47 13.90
C GLU A 2 8.01 -1.27 15.22
N LEU A 3 7.79 -0.02 15.64
CA LEU A 3 7.01 0.26 16.85
C LEU A 3 5.54 -0.21 16.75
N VAL A 4 4.97 -0.27 15.55
CA VAL A 4 3.61 -0.82 15.35
C VAL A 4 3.64 -2.32 15.57
N HIS A 5 4.62 -3.02 14.97
CA HIS A 5 4.83 -4.45 15.18
C HIS A 5 5.01 -4.82 16.65
N SER A 6 5.68 -3.96 17.43
CA SER A 6 5.82 -4.17 18.88
C SER A 6 4.56 -3.81 19.68
N THR A 7 3.62 -3.06 19.11
CA THR A 7 2.42 -2.55 19.80
C THR A 7 1.18 -3.40 19.54
N VAL A 8 0.92 -3.76 18.28
CA VAL A 8 -0.19 -4.63 17.88
C VAL A 8 0.29 -5.56 16.78
N PHE A 9 0.07 -6.86 16.96
CA PHE A 9 0.39 -7.88 15.97
C PHE A 9 -0.74 -8.90 15.87
N LEU A 10 -1.35 -9.01 14.69
CA LEU A 10 -2.41 -9.97 14.42
C LEU A 10 -1.80 -11.30 14.00
N LYS A 11 -2.02 -12.35 14.81
CA LYS A 11 -1.56 -13.70 14.47
C LYS A 11 -2.17 -14.14 13.14
N SER A 12 -1.34 -14.82 12.32
CA SER A 12 -1.72 -15.37 11.02
C SER A 12 -2.16 -14.36 9.95
N GLN A 13 -1.93 -13.06 10.16
CA GLN A 13 -2.29 -12.00 9.20
C GLN A 13 -1.08 -11.12 8.83
N PRO A 14 0.01 -11.70 8.28
CA PRO A 14 1.26 -10.98 8.03
C PRO A 14 1.12 -9.81 7.06
N ASN A 15 0.34 -9.97 5.97
CA ASN A 15 0.12 -8.89 5.00
C ASN A 15 -0.59 -7.69 5.63
N PHE A 16 -1.58 -7.95 6.49
CA PHE A 16 -2.26 -6.88 7.23
C PHE A 16 -1.28 -6.18 8.18
N ASN A 17 -0.50 -6.93 8.96
CA ASN A 17 0.45 -6.35 9.92
C ASN A 17 1.47 -5.45 9.22
N GLU A 18 2.07 -5.92 8.12
CA GLU A 18 3.01 -5.09 7.34
C GLU A 18 2.33 -3.87 6.72
N GLY A 19 1.11 -4.03 6.23
CA GLY A 19 0.38 -2.92 5.62
C GLY A 19 -0.03 -1.84 6.60
N VAL A 20 -0.59 -2.22 7.75
CA VAL A 20 -1.00 -1.27 8.78
C VAL A 20 0.22 -0.59 9.42
N ALA A 21 1.32 -1.32 9.63
CA ALA A 21 2.57 -0.76 10.14
C ALA A 21 3.21 0.23 9.16
N SER A 22 3.17 -0.06 7.86
CA SER A 22 3.64 0.83 6.80
C SER A 22 2.79 2.10 6.74
N PHE A 23 1.47 1.94 6.73
CA PHE A 23 0.51 3.04 6.68
C PHE A 23 0.66 3.98 7.87
N ILE A 24 0.64 3.45 9.10
CA ILE A 24 0.87 4.24 10.32
C ILE A 24 2.25 4.91 10.28
N GLY A 25 3.29 4.21 9.79
CA GLY A 25 4.62 4.79 9.64
C GLY A 25 4.67 6.00 8.71
N GLN A 26 3.99 5.93 7.56
CA GLN A 26 3.85 7.04 6.63
C GLN A 26 3.12 8.22 7.27
N GLU A 27 1.95 7.96 7.86
CA GLU A 27 1.10 8.98 8.50
C GLU A 27 1.78 9.65 9.70
N ALA A 28 2.45 8.85 10.54
CA ALA A 28 3.22 9.35 11.68
C ALA A 28 4.42 10.19 11.23
N SER A 29 5.11 9.80 10.16
CA SER A 29 6.26 10.55 9.66
C SER A 29 5.90 11.95 9.14
N ILE A 30 4.72 12.11 8.52
CA ILE A 30 4.21 13.42 8.10
C ILE A 30 3.89 14.27 9.34
N ARG A 31 3.19 13.70 10.33
CA ARG A 31 2.79 14.39 11.57
C ARG A 31 3.99 14.79 12.43
N PHE A 32 5.02 13.94 12.50
CA PHE A 32 6.26 14.23 13.21
C PHE A 32 6.94 15.50 12.68
N LEU A 33 6.86 15.73 11.37
CA LEU A 33 7.43 16.90 10.71
C LEU A 33 6.51 18.13 10.75
N ALA A 34 5.35 18.09 11.41
CA ALA A 34 4.38 19.18 11.38
C ALA A 34 4.91 20.54 11.89
N GLY A 35 5.95 20.52 12.74
CA GLY A 35 6.66 21.73 13.18
C GLY A 35 7.56 22.37 12.12
N ASP A 36 7.77 21.70 10.97
CA ASP A 36 8.56 22.15 9.83
C ASP A 36 7.72 21.97 8.55
N PRO A 37 6.88 22.97 8.18
CA PRO A 37 5.93 22.82 7.09
C PRO A 37 6.54 22.44 5.74
N PRO A 38 7.69 22.99 5.31
CA PRO A 38 8.36 22.55 4.08
C PRO A 38 8.74 21.06 4.11
N ARG A 39 9.30 20.57 5.22
CA ARG A 39 9.67 19.15 5.33
C ARG A 39 8.43 18.25 5.41
N ALA A 40 7.38 18.67 6.10
CA ALA A 40 6.11 17.95 6.13
C ALA A 40 5.47 17.86 4.74
N ALA A 41 5.48 18.94 3.97
CA ALA A 41 4.94 18.96 2.59
C ALA A 41 5.74 18.04 1.67
N ARG A 42 7.08 18.08 1.74
CA ARG A 42 7.93 17.15 0.98
C ARG A 42 7.67 15.70 1.38
N ARG A 43 7.58 15.42 2.68
CA ARG A 43 7.30 14.06 3.17
C ARG A 43 5.95 13.55 2.71
N ARG A 44 4.93 14.42 2.66
CA ARG A 44 3.62 14.07 2.12
C ARG A 44 3.71 13.70 0.64
N GLN A 45 4.45 14.45 -0.16
CA GLN A 45 4.70 14.11 -1.58
C GLN A 45 5.40 12.74 -1.72
N GLU A 46 6.43 12.46 -0.91
CA GLU A 46 7.10 11.14 -0.92
C GLU A 46 6.14 9.98 -0.58
N VAL A 47 5.24 10.19 0.38
CA VAL A 47 4.22 9.21 0.74
C VAL A 47 3.23 9.02 -0.41
N THR A 48 2.76 10.11 -1.03
CA THR A 48 1.87 10.07 -2.21
C THR A 48 2.50 9.28 -3.35
N ASP A 49 3.75 9.56 -3.70
CA ASP A 49 4.50 8.85 -4.74
C ASP A 49 4.68 7.37 -4.41
N SER A 50 5.05 7.06 -3.17
CA SER A 50 5.21 5.68 -2.70
C SER A 50 3.91 4.90 -2.84
N ARG A 51 2.77 5.50 -2.47
CA ARG A 51 1.44 4.88 -2.64
C ARG A 51 1.05 4.72 -4.10
N ALA A 52 1.33 5.71 -4.95
CA ALA A 52 1.06 5.63 -6.38
C ALA A 52 1.87 4.51 -7.05
N LEU A 53 3.17 4.44 -6.76
CA LEU A 53 4.05 3.38 -7.24
C LEU A 53 3.59 2.00 -6.74
N ALA A 54 3.21 1.88 -5.47
CA ALA A 54 2.73 0.61 -4.91
C ALA A 54 1.46 0.12 -5.62
N ARG A 55 0.48 1.01 -5.89
CA ARG A 55 -0.73 0.68 -6.67
C ARG A 55 -0.40 0.24 -8.08
N PHE A 56 0.51 0.96 -8.75
CA PHE A 56 0.97 0.60 -10.09
C PHE A 56 1.57 -0.82 -10.12
N LEU A 57 2.50 -1.12 -9.20
CA LEU A 57 3.14 -2.44 -9.14
C LEU A 57 2.16 -3.57 -8.81
N LEU A 58 1.16 -3.30 -7.98
CA LEU A 58 0.10 -4.26 -7.69
C LEU A 58 -0.77 -4.56 -8.92
N ALA A 59 -1.16 -3.53 -9.66
CA ALA A 59 -1.94 -3.69 -10.89
C ALA A 59 -1.17 -4.52 -11.91
N TYR A 60 0.12 -4.19 -12.11
CA TYR A 60 0.99 -4.94 -13.01
C TYR A 60 1.17 -6.41 -12.55
N ARG A 61 1.41 -6.64 -11.25
CA ARG A 61 1.47 -8.01 -10.70
C ARG A 61 0.19 -8.80 -10.99
N THR A 62 -0.96 -8.17 -10.86
CA THR A 62 -2.27 -8.81 -11.13
C THR A 62 -2.39 -9.18 -12.61
N GLN A 63 -2.01 -8.26 -13.50
CA GLN A 63 -1.98 -8.51 -14.95
C GLN A 63 -1.08 -9.70 -15.29
N ILE A 64 0.13 -9.78 -14.72
CA ILE A 64 1.05 -10.90 -14.97
C ILE A 64 0.50 -12.22 -14.44
N ARG A 65 -0.14 -12.23 -13.26
CA ARG A 65 -0.77 -13.43 -12.72
C ARG A 65 -1.89 -13.96 -13.62
N LEU A 66 -2.72 -13.08 -14.17
CA LEU A 66 -3.78 -13.46 -15.11
C LEU A 66 -3.19 -14.01 -16.42
N LEU A 67 -2.17 -13.36 -16.96
CA LEU A 67 -1.45 -13.83 -18.15
C LEU A 67 -0.97 -15.28 -18.00
N TYR A 68 -0.33 -15.60 -16.87
CA TYR A 68 0.14 -16.97 -16.61
C TYR A 68 -1.01 -17.97 -16.40
N ALA A 69 -2.16 -17.54 -15.87
CA ALA A 69 -3.32 -18.41 -15.69
C ALA A 69 -4.03 -18.75 -17.00
N GLU A 70 -3.96 -17.85 -17.99
CA GLU A 70 -4.58 -17.99 -19.32
C GLU A 70 -3.67 -18.65 -20.37
N ALA A 71 -2.39 -18.80 -20.04
CA ALA A 71 -1.37 -19.25 -20.98
C ALA A 71 -1.59 -20.69 -21.49
N SER A 72 -1.62 -20.85 -22.81
CA SER A 72 -1.70 -22.16 -23.50
C SER A 72 -0.36 -22.69 -24.02
N GLY A 73 0.72 -21.88 -23.99
CA GLY A 73 2.03 -22.27 -24.50
C GLY A 73 3.16 -21.35 -24.05
N ALA A 74 4.37 -21.91 -23.85
CA ALA A 74 5.50 -21.20 -23.26
C ALA A 74 6.01 -20.01 -24.11
N GLU A 75 6.06 -20.17 -25.43
CA GLU A 75 6.53 -19.12 -26.35
C GLU A 75 5.58 -17.93 -26.41
N GLU A 76 4.28 -18.20 -26.55
CA GLU A 76 3.23 -17.17 -26.52
C GLU A 76 3.22 -16.43 -25.18
N THR A 77 3.39 -17.15 -24.07
CA THR A 77 3.47 -16.57 -22.72
C THR A 77 4.65 -15.61 -22.60
N ALA A 78 5.83 -15.99 -23.10
CA ALA A 78 7.02 -15.16 -23.07
C ALA A 78 6.82 -13.86 -23.85
N LEU A 79 6.27 -13.93 -25.06
CA LEU A 79 5.97 -12.75 -25.89
C LEU A 79 4.95 -11.82 -25.24
N ARG A 80 3.86 -12.38 -24.68
CA ARG A 80 2.84 -11.59 -23.96
C ARG A 80 3.46 -10.93 -22.72
N ARG A 81 4.36 -11.62 -22.01
CA ARG A 81 5.02 -11.13 -20.80
C ARG A 81 6.02 -10.01 -21.10
N GLU A 82 6.75 -10.09 -22.19
CA GLU A 82 7.64 -9.03 -22.68
C GLU A 82 6.83 -7.78 -23.04
N LYS A 83 5.76 -7.94 -23.83
CA LYS A 83 4.86 -6.83 -24.20
C LYS A 83 4.26 -6.14 -22.97
N ALA A 84 3.80 -6.92 -22.00
CA ALA A 84 3.25 -6.38 -20.75
C ALA A 84 4.30 -5.57 -19.98
N GLU A 85 5.57 -5.99 -19.99
CA GLU A 85 6.65 -5.24 -19.33
C GLU A 85 6.94 -3.92 -20.03
N ASP A 86 6.98 -3.93 -21.36
CA ASP A 86 7.20 -2.71 -22.14
C ASP A 86 6.08 -1.69 -21.94
N GLU A 87 4.82 -2.17 -21.87
CA GLU A 87 3.65 -1.37 -21.50
C GLU A 87 3.80 -0.78 -20.11
N ALA A 88 4.09 -1.61 -19.11
CA ALA A 88 4.30 -1.17 -17.73
C ALA A 88 5.42 -0.14 -17.60
N ARG A 89 6.55 -0.31 -18.31
CA ARG A 89 7.64 0.67 -18.31
C ARG A 89 7.22 2.00 -18.93
N ARG A 90 6.38 2.00 -19.98
CA ARG A 90 5.82 3.24 -20.53
C ARG A 90 4.87 3.91 -19.54
N GLU A 91 3.95 3.16 -18.94
CA GLU A 91 3.03 3.70 -17.94
C GLU A 91 3.76 4.27 -16.72
N LEU A 92 4.82 3.61 -16.25
CA LEU A 92 5.61 4.10 -15.13
C LEU A 92 6.35 5.41 -15.43
N ARG A 93 6.81 5.62 -16.68
CA ARG A 93 7.42 6.90 -17.09
C ARG A 93 6.44 8.06 -16.99
N GLU A 94 5.18 7.81 -17.36
CA GLU A 94 4.10 8.79 -17.35
C GLU A 94 3.42 8.93 -15.98
N LEU A 95 3.78 8.10 -15.00
CA LEU A 95 3.18 8.17 -13.66
C LEU A 95 3.56 9.51 -13.02
N PRO A 96 2.59 10.31 -12.52
CA PRO A 96 2.82 11.67 -12.03
C PRO A 96 3.44 11.63 -10.62
N LEU A 97 4.72 11.24 -10.55
CA LEU A 97 5.53 11.21 -9.33
C LEU A 97 6.26 12.54 -9.16
N PHE A 98 6.22 13.11 -7.95
CA PHE A 98 6.78 14.44 -7.68
C PHE A 98 8.20 14.40 -7.10
N THR A 99 8.49 13.37 -6.32
CA THR A 99 9.73 13.17 -5.57
C THR A 99 10.59 12.05 -6.13
N TYR A 100 9.99 11.12 -6.88
CA TYR A 100 10.72 10.05 -7.55
C TYR A 100 10.93 10.36 -9.04
N PRO A 101 12.15 10.14 -9.58
CA PRO A 101 12.41 10.27 -11.00
C PRO A 101 11.75 9.10 -11.76
N SER A 102 10.56 9.34 -12.34
CA SER A 102 9.76 8.30 -13.02
C SER A 102 10.52 7.63 -14.17
N GLU A 103 11.31 8.40 -14.93
CA GLU A 103 12.15 7.89 -16.01
C GLU A 103 13.23 6.92 -15.53
N GLU A 104 13.96 7.29 -14.48
CA GLU A 104 14.98 6.43 -13.88
C GLU A 104 14.35 5.18 -13.25
N LEU A 105 13.22 5.34 -12.56
CA LEU A 105 12.47 4.21 -11.98
C LEU A 105 12.03 3.22 -13.07
N ALA A 106 11.49 3.72 -14.19
CA ALA A 106 11.05 2.88 -15.29
C ALA A 106 12.17 2.06 -15.94
N ASN A 107 13.42 2.48 -15.80
CA ASN A 107 14.58 1.76 -16.32
C ASN A 107 15.17 0.79 -15.29
N THR A 108 15.15 1.16 -14.00
CA THR A 108 15.89 0.46 -12.94
C THR A 108 15.03 -0.52 -12.14
N ILE A 109 13.71 -0.32 -12.09
CA ILE A 109 12.84 -1.16 -11.26
C ILE A 109 12.77 -2.59 -11.81
N ALA A 110 12.97 -3.56 -10.93
CA ALA A 110 12.80 -4.95 -11.24
C ALA A 110 11.30 -5.30 -11.29
N LEU A 111 10.78 -5.52 -12.50
CA LEU A 111 9.40 -5.92 -12.76
C LEU A 111 9.21 -7.45 -12.77
N ASN A 112 10.11 -8.20 -12.12
CA ASN A 112 9.99 -9.65 -11.98
C ASN A 112 9.05 -10.03 -10.82
N ASP A 113 8.51 -11.25 -10.86
CA ASP A 113 7.46 -11.71 -9.94
C ASP A 113 7.87 -11.65 -8.46
N ALA A 114 9.15 -11.92 -8.15
CA ALA A 114 9.67 -11.86 -6.78
C ALA A 114 9.75 -10.41 -6.25
N CYS A 115 10.18 -9.47 -7.08
CA CYS A 115 10.25 -8.06 -6.71
C CYS A 115 8.85 -7.41 -6.62
N LEU A 116 7.92 -7.83 -7.46
CA LEU A 116 6.52 -7.41 -7.39
C LEU A 116 5.81 -7.97 -6.14
N ALA A 117 6.10 -9.22 -5.78
CA ALA A 117 5.57 -9.83 -4.56
C ALA A 117 6.06 -9.10 -3.29
N LEU A 118 7.30 -8.62 -3.27
CA LEU A 118 7.85 -7.88 -2.12
C LEU A 118 7.33 -6.44 -2.01
N ARG A 119 7.02 -5.79 -3.13
CA ARG A 119 6.62 -4.37 -3.15
C ARG A 119 5.11 -4.14 -3.19
N GLY A 120 4.32 -5.14 -3.60
CA GLY A 120 2.86 -5.03 -3.73
C GLY A 120 2.05 -5.52 -2.53
N THR A 121 2.67 -6.13 -1.51
CA THR A 121 1.97 -6.87 -0.44
C THR A 121 1.07 -6.03 0.45
N TYR A 122 1.31 -4.74 0.60
CA TYR A 122 0.41 -3.86 1.35
C TYR A 122 -0.39 -2.89 0.49
N ALA A 123 -0.08 -2.78 -0.80
CA ALA A 123 -0.75 -1.86 -1.71
C ALA A 123 -2.26 -2.10 -1.81
N GLU A 124 -2.68 -3.36 -1.69
CA GLU A 124 -4.08 -3.80 -1.73
C GLU A 124 -4.93 -3.14 -0.63
N GLU A 125 -4.33 -2.95 0.55
CA GLU A 125 -5.03 -2.49 1.75
C GLU A 125 -4.91 -0.96 1.95
N ILE A 126 -4.00 -0.28 1.25
CA ILE A 126 -3.80 1.19 1.39
C ILE A 126 -5.10 1.97 1.27
N PRO A 127 -5.94 1.79 0.22
CA PRO A 127 -7.20 2.53 0.11
C PRO A 127 -8.16 2.26 1.27
N ARG A 128 -8.13 1.04 1.83
CA ARG A 128 -8.98 0.68 2.97
C ARG A 128 -8.49 1.34 4.26
N PHE A 129 -7.17 1.45 4.45
CA PHE A 129 -6.60 2.22 5.55
C PHE A 129 -6.88 3.72 5.41
N GLU A 130 -6.79 4.27 4.20
CA GLU A 130 -7.15 5.67 3.90
C GLU A 130 -8.60 5.94 4.30
N ASN A 131 -9.54 5.08 3.87
CA ASN A 131 -10.96 5.20 4.24
C ASN A 131 -11.18 5.15 5.76
N VAL A 132 -10.51 4.23 6.48
CA VAL A 132 -10.65 4.15 7.95
C VAL A 132 -10.11 5.42 8.62
N LEU A 133 -8.99 5.96 8.14
CA LEU A 133 -8.43 7.20 8.69
C LEU A 133 -9.32 8.41 8.38
N ASP A 134 -9.92 8.46 7.20
CA ASP A 134 -10.85 9.50 6.77
C ASP A 134 -12.16 9.45 7.58
N ASP A 135 -12.71 8.27 7.83
CA ASP A 135 -13.85 8.04 8.75
C ASP A 135 -13.55 8.58 10.15
N LEU A 136 -12.28 8.47 10.58
CA LEU A 136 -11.76 9.00 11.84
C LEU A 136 -11.29 10.46 11.74
N LYS A 137 -11.63 11.16 10.65
CA LYS A 137 -11.30 12.58 10.41
C LYS A 137 -9.79 12.88 10.49
N GLY A 138 -8.96 11.93 10.11
CA GLY A 138 -7.50 12.05 10.16
C GLY A 138 -6.86 11.79 11.53
N ASP A 139 -7.63 11.36 12.53
CA ASP A 139 -7.17 11.06 13.88
C ASP A 139 -6.37 9.74 13.93
N LEU A 140 -5.04 9.87 13.85
CA LEU A 140 -4.13 8.72 13.88
C LEU A 140 -4.10 8.01 15.25
N PRO A 141 -4.12 8.70 16.41
CA PRO A 141 -4.38 8.05 17.70
C PRO A 141 -5.65 7.18 17.71
N ALA A 142 -6.79 7.70 17.25
CA ALA A 142 -8.03 6.93 17.19
C ALA A 142 -7.92 5.72 16.26
N PHE A 143 -7.18 5.84 15.15
CA PHE A 143 -6.88 4.73 14.24
C PHE A 143 -6.08 3.61 14.95
N ILE A 144 -5.08 3.98 15.75
CA ILE A 144 -4.26 3.04 16.52
C ILE A 144 -5.10 2.36 17.61
N ASP A 145 -5.98 3.10 18.30
CA ASP A 145 -6.87 2.52 19.31
C ASP A 145 -7.89 1.56 18.68
N ARG A 146 -8.42 1.89 17.50
CA ARG A 146 -9.24 0.98 16.70
C ARG A 146 -8.48 -0.30 16.31
N LEU A 147 -7.21 -0.17 15.90
CA LEU A 147 -6.34 -1.32 15.62
C LEU A 147 -6.14 -2.21 16.86
N ARG A 148 -5.91 -1.61 18.04
CA ARG A 148 -5.79 -2.34 19.31
C ARG A 148 -7.09 -3.07 19.67
N ALA A 149 -8.24 -2.41 19.51
CA ALA A 149 -9.54 -3.02 19.79
C ALA A 149 -9.85 -4.18 18.83
N ALA A 150 -9.50 -4.03 17.55
CA ALA A 150 -9.68 -5.06 16.55
C ALA A 150 -8.83 -6.31 16.82
N ALA A 151 -7.62 -6.14 17.37
CA ALA A 151 -6.73 -7.26 17.71
C ALA A 151 -7.28 -8.23 18.76
N ALA A 152 -8.27 -7.81 19.55
CA ALA A 152 -8.95 -8.66 20.53
C ALA A 152 -10.17 -9.41 19.96
N ARG A 153 -10.48 -9.26 18.66
CA ARG A 153 -11.65 -9.87 18.01
C ARG A 153 -11.30 -11.19 17.32
N GLU A 154 -12.31 -11.99 17.00
CA GLU A 154 -12.15 -13.28 16.31
C GLU A 154 -11.63 -13.11 14.87
N ASN A 155 -12.12 -12.09 14.16
CA ASN A 155 -11.63 -11.69 12.84
C ASN A 155 -11.05 -10.27 12.89
N PRO A 156 -9.78 -10.10 13.33
CA PRO A 156 -9.24 -8.77 13.59
C PRO A 156 -9.21 -7.82 12.39
N SER A 157 -8.75 -8.23 11.21
CA SER A 157 -8.71 -7.33 10.05
C SER A 157 -10.11 -6.92 9.59
N GLU A 158 -11.05 -7.86 9.54
CA GLU A 158 -12.45 -7.56 9.23
C GLU A 158 -13.05 -6.58 10.25
N SER A 159 -12.84 -6.82 11.54
CA SER A 159 -13.28 -5.91 12.59
C SER A 159 -12.60 -4.54 12.49
N PHE A 160 -11.34 -4.50 12.05
CA PHE A 160 -10.63 -3.25 11.85
C PHE A 160 -11.26 -2.43 10.72
N PHE A 161 -11.69 -3.07 9.63
CA PHE A 161 -12.28 -2.39 8.47
C PHE A 161 -13.80 -2.17 8.56
N ALA A 162 -14.51 -2.83 9.49
CA ALA A 162 -15.95 -2.66 9.66
C ALA A 162 -16.32 -1.21 9.99
N HIS A 163 -17.23 -0.57 9.24
CA HIS A 163 -17.73 0.76 9.60
C HIS A 163 -18.32 0.73 11.01
N GLN A 164 -17.86 1.64 11.87
CA GLN A 164 -18.49 1.83 13.16
C GLN A 164 -19.71 2.73 12.94
N SER A 165 -20.92 2.18 13.02
CA SER A 165 -22.11 3.00 13.20
C SER A 165 -21.90 3.85 14.46
N PRO A 166 -22.26 5.15 14.44
CA PRO A 166 -22.21 5.94 15.67
C PRO A 166 -23.03 5.22 16.75
N PRO A 167 -22.61 5.28 18.03
CA PRO A 167 -23.42 4.74 19.10
C PRO A 167 -24.79 5.42 19.04
N ASP A 168 -25.86 4.61 18.96
CA ASP A 168 -27.22 5.09 19.09
C ASP A 168 -27.27 5.99 20.31
N SER A 169 -27.54 7.27 20.07
CA SER A 169 -27.75 8.25 21.12
C SER A 169 -29.15 7.99 21.69
N GLY A 170 -29.23 7.02 22.61
CA GLY A 170 -30.38 6.78 23.48
C GLY A 170 -30.43 7.76 24.63
#